data_AF-A0A915C4A4-F1
#
_entry.id   AF-A0A915C4A4-F1
#
_cell.length_a   1.000
_cell.length_b   1.000
_cell.length_c   1.000
_cell.angle_alpha   90.00
_cell.angle_beta   90.00
_cell.angle_gamma   90.00
#
_symmetry.space_group_name_H-M   'P 1'
#
loop_
_entity.id
_entity.type
_entity.pdbx_description
1 polymer ?
#
loop_
_entity_poly.entity_id
_entity_poly.type
_entity_poly.pdbx_seq_one_letter_code
_entity_poly.pdbx_strand_id
1 'polypeptide(L)'
;PEDSADCNGVQQTEQFEIPELPCGRTLRFTLLSTWDDPHFIGLNTIEIFTADGQRPQVEEMKTNAKESLGMLESLICECGRWPCTDPQRMWTAKCDGMTEPVYLDIILKQEESIAMIRVWNYDQSRVHALRGVRDLRIDLDERTIFQGEISCAFTSVSEVHPMGDTILFTTDEAILERIAENDVCLADEEITASSLDLLSIDADTRASTSPSTTSLTSAVVHRPSTGDRKKLRSASRNGPEERSTSANVEMPIERPAITPVIDVEPEANELPSVKVLHMELTENWGAPDCIGLTSLQFLGPKGEILAANGCQITTSATSEISQRLLNGRNLTRNRDDMWLIPYVANGPPPRITITFPEPLPLLGICVWNYNASPEMSYAGVRSALLYVNGRPIVGPILLRKAPVIYQLQLLSTWGDEFYIGLNGIEFFDHHDEPIKLQPQNLAAFPESVNILPAVKGDPRTSENLIDGVNDTTSASHMWLTPVLPNRYARVFVIFDFPTYVSQIRVYNYRKTPERGVRHIAVSVDDLIVFSGEVPPSSQEKTAFLAVSLRE
;
A
#
# COMPACT_ATOMS: atom_id res chain seq x y z
N PRO A 1 -9.95 27.22 -52.90
CA PRO A 1 -8.62 27.56 -52.38
C PRO A 1 -8.79 28.37 -51.09
N GLU A 2 -9.08 27.76 -49.94
CA GLU A 2 -8.16 26.93 -49.13
C GLU A 2 -6.79 27.60 -48.99
N ASP A 3 -6.56 28.24 -47.84
CA ASP A 3 -5.68 27.65 -46.82
C ASP A 3 -5.90 28.32 -45.45
N SER A 4 -6.35 27.50 -44.51
CA SER A 4 -6.35 27.70 -43.07
C SER A 4 -5.03 27.18 -42.50
N ALA A 5 -4.31 27.99 -41.71
CA ALA A 5 -3.15 27.54 -40.94
C ALA A 5 -3.47 27.57 -39.45
N ASP A 6 -3.34 26.39 -38.85
CA ASP A 6 -3.64 26.02 -37.47
C ASP A 6 -2.82 26.77 -36.41
N CYS A 7 -3.52 27.25 -35.39
CA CYS A 7 -2.96 27.60 -34.08
C CYS A 7 -3.10 26.38 -33.15
N ASN A 8 -2.08 25.53 -33.07
CA ASN A 8 -1.94 24.53 -32.01
C ASN A 8 -0.50 24.57 -31.46
N GLY A 9 -0.24 25.56 -30.60
CA GLY A 9 0.93 25.54 -29.72
C GLY A 9 0.74 24.47 -28.64
N VAL A 10 1.10 23.23 -28.95
CA VAL A 10 1.32 22.20 -27.93
C VAL A 10 2.57 22.61 -27.16
N GLN A 11 2.39 23.25 -26.00
CA GLN A 11 3.47 23.34 -25.01
C GLN A 11 3.84 21.90 -24.63
N GLN A 12 5.04 21.48 -25.05
CA GLN A 12 5.71 20.33 -24.46
C GLN A 12 5.77 20.57 -22.94
N THR A 13 5.04 19.80 -22.15
CA THR A 13 5.30 19.70 -20.71
C THR A 13 6.67 19.06 -20.58
N GLU A 14 7.70 19.88 -20.37
CA GLU A 14 9.00 19.43 -19.90
C GLU A 14 8.75 18.56 -18.65
N GLN A 15 9.37 17.38 -18.65
CA GLN A 15 9.30 16.45 -17.53
C GLN A 15 10.10 17.08 -16.39
N PHE A 16 9.40 17.63 -15.41
CA PHE A 16 10.00 18.22 -14.22
C PHE A 16 10.72 17.12 -13.42
N GLU A 17 12.03 17.29 -13.19
CA GLU A 17 12.87 16.37 -12.42
C GLU A 17 13.28 17.02 -11.10
N ILE A 18 13.18 16.26 -10.00
CA ILE A 18 13.56 16.73 -8.67
C ILE A 18 15.09 16.93 -8.64
N PRO A 19 15.59 18.15 -8.34
CA PRO A 19 17.02 18.45 -8.37
C PRO A 19 17.79 17.72 -7.26
N GLU A 20 19.07 17.48 -7.50
CA GLU A 20 20.00 16.96 -6.50
C GLU A 20 20.52 18.06 -5.58
N LEU A 21 20.31 17.88 -4.27
CA LEU A 21 20.77 18.76 -3.20
C LEU A 21 20.61 20.26 -3.52
N PRO A 22 19.38 20.73 -3.81
CA PRO A 22 19.17 22.14 -4.11
C PRO A 22 19.60 22.99 -2.93
N CYS A 23 20.33 24.08 -3.23
CA CYS A 23 20.90 24.98 -2.24
C CYS A 23 20.25 26.35 -2.35
N GLY A 24 19.90 26.94 -1.20
CA GLY A 24 19.28 28.25 -1.15
C GLY A 24 18.81 28.61 0.25
N ARG A 25 18.14 29.76 0.36
CA ARG A 25 17.76 30.34 1.65
C ARG A 25 16.26 30.44 1.89
N THR A 26 15.46 30.66 0.84
CA THR A 26 14.02 30.90 0.97
C THR A 26 13.23 29.76 0.37
N LEU A 27 12.52 28.99 1.20
CA LEU A 27 11.59 27.95 0.76
C LEU A 27 10.17 28.51 0.69
N ARG A 28 9.56 28.47 -0.49
CA ARG A 28 8.15 28.84 -0.69
C ARG A 28 7.32 27.59 -0.97
N PHE A 29 6.40 27.28 -0.07
CA PHE A 29 5.39 26.25 -0.23
C PHE A 29 4.11 26.90 -0.79
N THR A 30 3.83 26.70 -2.06
CA THR A 30 2.61 27.18 -2.71
C THR A 30 1.56 26.07 -2.68
N LEU A 31 0.47 26.29 -1.94
CA LEU A 31 -0.60 25.32 -1.72
C LEU A 31 -1.64 25.48 -2.83
N LEU A 32 -1.61 24.59 -3.84
CA LEU A 32 -2.32 24.80 -5.11
C LEU A 32 -3.79 24.33 -5.05
N SER A 33 -4.07 23.26 -4.31
CA SER A 33 -5.43 22.71 -4.18
C SER A 33 -5.61 21.96 -2.86
N THR A 34 -6.86 21.79 -2.45
CA THR A 34 -7.26 20.93 -1.32
C THR A 34 -7.77 19.57 -1.82
N TRP A 35 -7.99 18.62 -0.92
CA TRP A 35 -8.61 17.33 -1.27
C TRP A 35 -10.09 17.47 -1.63
N ASP A 36 -10.88 18.20 -0.83
CA ASP A 36 -12.28 18.51 -1.17
C ASP A 36 -12.92 19.63 -0.30
N ASP A 37 -12.15 20.42 0.46
CA ASP A 37 -12.69 21.57 1.22
C ASP A 37 -12.56 22.86 0.38
N PRO A 38 -13.68 23.54 0.05
CA PRO A 38 -13.65 24.72 -0.79
C PRO A 38 -13.26 26.02 -0.05
N HIS A 39 -13.27 26.02 1.28
CA HIS A 39 -13.12 27.23 2.09
C HIS A 39 -11.78 27.33 2.82
N PHE A 40 -11.20 26.20 3.23
CA PHE A 40 -9.99 26.15 4.03
C PHE A 40 -8.95 25.20 3.48
N ILE A 41 -7.69 25.62 3.56
CA ILE A 41 -6.51 24.80 3.25
C ILE A 41 -5.58 24.77 4.45
N GLY A 42 -4.96 23.61 4.74
CA GLY A 42 -4.12 23.48 5.92
C GLY A 42 -3.08 22.38 5.83
N LEU A 43 -2.10 22.47 6.73
CA LEU A 43 -1.02 21.50 6.94
C LEU A 43 -0.87 21.24 8.44
N ASN A 44 -0.36 20.07 8.79
CA ASN A 44 -0.02 19.76 10.18
C ASN A 44 1.41 20.23 10.48
N THR A 45 2.39 19.65 9.80
CA THR A 45 3.82 19.89 10.05
C THR A 45 4.63 19.80 8.75
N ILE A 46 5.73 20.53 8.69
CA ILE A 46 6.77 20.47 7.68
C ILE A 46 8.11 20.24 8.39
N GLU A 47 8.85 19.25 7.93
CA GLU A 47 10.20 18.98 8.41
C GLU A 47 11.18 19.06 7.25
N ILE A 48 12.34 19.63 7.52
CA ILE A 48 13.38 19.93 6.53
C ILE A 48 14.69 19.41 7.10
N PHE A 49 15.40 18.62 6.31
CA PHE A 49 16.75 18.18 6.62
C PHE A 49 17.74 18.69 5.59
N THR A 50 18.87 19.16 6.09
CA THR A 50 20.00 19.63 5.30
C THR A 50 20.94 18.47 4.95
N ALA A 51 21.88 18.72 4.04
CA ALA A 51 22.85 17.72 3.56
C ALA A 51 23.80 17.22 4.65
N ASP A 52 23.87 17.87 5.80
CA ASP A 52 24.57 17.43 7.00
C ASP A 52 23.71 16.59 7.95
N GLY A 53 22.46 16.33 7.58
CA GLY A 53 21.49 15.59 8.38
C GLY A 53 20.78 16.42 9.45
N GLN A 54 21.11 17.71 9.58
CA GLN A 54 20.53 18.57 10.62
C GLN A 54 19.21 19.23 10.16
N ARG A 55 18.49 19.85 11.09
CA ARG A 55 17.38 20.75 10.77
C ARG A 55 17.90 22.18 10.61
N PRO A 56 17.55 22.91 9.54
CA PRO A 56 18.05 24.25 9.33
C PRO A 56 17.43 25.24 10.33
N GLN A 57 18.18 26.29 10.71
CA GLN A 57 17.63 27.35 11.54
C GLN A 57 16.71 28.26 10.72
N VAL A 58 15.45 28.35 11.13
CA VAL A 58 14.47 29.25 10.53
C VAL A 58 14.64 30.65 11.14
N GLU A 59 14.83 31.65 10.30
CA GLU A 59 14.92 33.06 10.69
C GLU A 59 13.53 33.69 10.79
N GLU A 60 12.66 33.41 9.81
CA GLU A 60 11.33 34.00 9.73
C GLU A 60 10.41 33.13 8.87
N MET A 61 9.11 33.12 9.20
CA MET A 61 8.07 32.52 8.35
C MET A 61 7.00 33.56 7.97
N LYS A 62 6.48 33.49 6.74
CA LYS A 62 5.44 34.39 6.24
C LYS A 62 4.36 33.63 5.49
N THR A 63 3.17 34.21 5.41
CA THR A 63 2.08 33.73 4.56
C THR A 63 1.30 34.90 3.96
N ASN A 64 0.68 34.68 2.80
CA ASN A 64 -0.27 35.63 2.21
C ASN A 64 -1.71 35.44 2.69
N ALA A 65 -1.98 34.45 3.55
CA ALA A 65 -3.31 34.23 4.10
C ALA A 65 -3.80 35.43 4.92
N LYS A 66 -4.99 35.94 4.60
CA LYS A 66 -5.63 37.07 5.32
C LYS A 66 -6.24 36.65 6.65
N GLU A 67 -6.76 35.42 6.69
CA GLU A 67 -7.38 34.80 7.86
C GLU A 67 -6.75 33.40 8.02
N SER A 68 -6.07 33.17 9.14
CA SER A 68 -5.46 31.87 9.49
C SER A 68 -5.75 31.48 10.94
N LEU A 69 -5.76 30.18 11.21
CA LEU A 69 -5.86 29.58 12.54
C LEU A 69 -4.63 28.72 12.79
N GLY A 70 -4.10 28.77 14.01
CA GLY A 70 -2.79 28.21 14.36
C GLY A 70 -1.65 29.19 14.11
N MET A 71 -0.56 29.06 14.89
CA MET A 71 0.65 29.87 14.69
C MET A 71 1.45 29.30 13.51
N LEU A 72 2.03 30.14 12.66
CA LEU A 72 2.76 29.66 11.48
C LEU A 72 4.02 28.88 11.88
N GLU A 73 4.62 29.30 12.98
CA GLU A 73 5.79 28.68 13.61
C GLU A 73 5.49 27.26 14.10
N SER A 74 4.22 26.88 14.30
CA SER A 74 3.87 25.52 14.72
C SER A 74 4.02 24.49 13.61
N LEU A 75 4.14 24.92 12.34
CA LEU A 75 4.40 24.04 11.21
C LEU A 75 5.82 23.48 11.22
N ILE A 76 6.79 24.12 11.87
CA ILE A 76 8.16 23.60 11.93
C ILE A 76 8.28 22.64 13.11
N CYS A 77 8.77 21.43 12.83
CA CYS A 77 9.11 20.45 13.87
C CYS A 77 10.34 20.94 14.67
N GLU A 78 10.11 21.59 15.81
CA GLU A 78 11.16 21.85 16.81
C GLU A 78 11.21 20.72 17.86
N CYS A 79 12.42 20.37 18.31
CA CYS A 79 12.77 19.24 19.17
C CYS A 79 11.65 18.82 20.16
N GLY A 80 11.08 17.63 19.94
CA GLY A 80 10.11 16.99 20.84
C GLY A 80 8.63 17.32 20.57
N ARG A 81 8.28 17.98 19.45
CA ARG A 81 6.89 18.23 19.05
C ARG A 81 6.44 17.31 17.90
N TRP A 82 5.58 16.35 18.22
CA TRP A 82 4.95 15.43 17.27
C TRP A 82 3.80 16.08 16.48
N PRO A 83 3.53 15.64 15.22
CA PRO A 83 2.28 15.92 14.54
C PRO A 83 1.13 15.54 15.46
N CYS A 84 0.17 16.44 15.64
CA CYS A 84 -0.94 16.22 16.56
C CYS A 84 -2.23 16.74 15.96
N THR A 85 -3.35 16.18 16.42
CA THR A 85 -4.69 16.56 15.94
C THR A 85 -5.24 17.82 16.63
N ASP A 86 -4.43 18.51 17.44
CA ASP A 86 -4.80 19.76 18.12
C ASP A 86 -4.85 20.93 17.12
N PRO A 87 -6.02 21.51 16.85
CA PRO A 87 -6.19 22.59 15.88
C PRO A 87 -5.38 23.85 16.18
N GLN A 88 -4.97 24.05 17.44
CA GLN A 88 -4.13 25.20 17.82
C GLN A 88 -2.66 25.01 17.46
N ARG A 89 -2.27 23.77 17.14
CA ARG A 89 -0.90 23.36 16.82
C ARG A 89 -0.70 22.99 15.36
N MET A 90 -1.79 22.86 14.60
CA MET A 90 -1.78 22.79 13.14
C MET A 90 -2.05 24.17 12.55
N TRP A 91 -1.75 24.35 11.26
CA TRP A 91 -2.02 25.61 10.58
C TRP A 91 -3.08 25.44 9.50
N THR A 92 -4.07 26.32 9.50
CA THR A 92 -5.07 26.43 8.43
C THR A 92 -5.25 27.88 8.02
N ALA A 93 -5.59 28.08 6.76
CA ALA A 93 -5.92 29.37 6.19
C ALA A 93 -7.23 29.28 5.41
N LYS A 94 -8.00 30.37 5.45
CA LYS A 94 -9.14 30.55 4.57
C LYS A 94 -8.65 30.87 3.16
N CYS A 95 -9.03 30.06 2.18
CA CYS A 95 -8.66 30.22 0.77
C CYS A 95 -9.78 30.81 -0.09
N ASP A 96 -11.00 30.94 0.45
CA ASP A 96 -12.14 31.56 -0.25
C ASP A 96 -11.83 32.97 -0.78
N GLY A 97 -12.07 33.17 -2.08
CA GLY A 97 -11.99 34.50 -2.68
C GLY A 97 -10.58 35.08 -2.77
N MET A 98 -9.55 34.26 -2.57
CA MET A 98 -8.16 34.63 -2.87
C MET A 98 -7.92 34.60 -4.38
N THR A 99 -7.25 35.62 -4.91
CA THR A 99 -6.90 35.72 -6.34
C THR A 99 -5.65 34.91 -6.70
N GLU A 100 -4.83 34.58 -5.69
CA GLU A 100 -3.60 33.81 -5.82
C GLU A 100 -3.63 32.66 -4.81
N PRO A 101 -2.96 31.52 -5.10
CA PRO A 101 -2.84 30.42 -4.15
C PRO A 101 -2.26 30.86 -2.82
N VAL A 102 -2.67 30.20 -1.75
CA VAL A 102 -2.09 30.41 -0.43
C VAL A 102 -0.66 29.89 -0.45
N TYR A 103 0.30 30.67 0.05
CA TYR A 103 1.68 30.25 0.17
C TYR A 103 2.25 30.49 1.56
N LEU A 104 3.29 29.73 1.87
CA LEU A 104 4.10 29.82 3.07
C LEU A 104 5.55 30.04 2.65
N ASP A 105 6.17 31.12 3.13
CA ASP A 105 7.60 31.36 2.97
C ASP A 105 8.31 31.01 4.27
N ILE A 106 9.36 30.20 4.18
CA ILE A 106 10.25 29.81 5.27
C ILE A 106 11.63 30.35 4.90
N ILE A 107 12.07 31.36 5.63
CA ILE A 107 13.36 32.03 5.41
C ILE A 107 14.36 31.39 6.36
N LEU A 108 15.38 30.74 5.81
CA LEU A 108 16.47 30.14 6.56
C LEU A 108 17.49 31.23 6.93
N LYS A 109 18.16 31.05 8.07
CA LYS A 109 19.17 32.00 8.58
C LYS A 109 20.41 32.11 7.69
N GLN A 110 20.72 31.05 6.95
CA GLN A 110 21.80 30.98 5.99
C GLN A 110 21.38 30.15 4.77
N GLU A 111 22.19 30.15 3.72
CA GLU A 111 21.98 29.26 2.58
C GLU A 111 22.27 27.82 3.00
N GLU A 112 21.33 26.92 2.70
CA GLU A 112 21.38 25.52 3.11
C GLU A 112 21.17 24.61 1.91
N SER A 113 21.91 23.50 1.87
CA SER A 113 21.68 22.42 0.91
C SER A 113 20.61 21.48 1.46
N ILE A 114 19.45 21.44 0.81
CA ILE A 114 18.31 20.65 1.27
C ILE A 114 18.43 19.21 0.77
N ALA A 115 18.36 18.26 1.68
CA ALA A 115 18.48 16.83 1.37
C ALA A 115 17.15 16.08 1.46
N MET A 116 16.26 16.48 2.37
CA MET A 116 14.93 15.88 2.52
C MET A 116 13.92 16.93 3.02
N ILE A 117 12.71 16.89 2.49
CA ILE A 117 11.55 17.60 3.06
C ILE A 117 10.46 16.57 3.33
N ARG A 118 9.85 16.61 4.51
CA ARG A 118 8.72 15.77 4.88
C ARG A 118 7.51 16.64 5.23
N VAL A 119 6.35 16.32 4.66
CA VAL A 119 5.12 17.11 4.80
C VAL A 119 4.02 16.24 5.43
N TRP A 120 3.50 16.66 6.57
CA TRP A 120 2.31 16.05 7.19
C TRP A 120 1.08 16.88 6.87
N ASN A 121 0.08 16.21 6.32
CA ASN A 121 -1.14 16.85 5.88
C ASN A 121 -2.11 17.10 7.04
N TYR A 122 -3.08 17.99 6.85
CA TYR A 122 -4.02 18.38 7.90
C TYR A 122 -4.90 17.21 8.36
N ASP A 123 -4.90 16.91 9.66
CA ASP A 123 -5.47 15.68 10.20
C ASP A 123 -6.31 15.86 11.48
N GLN A 124 -6.86 17.06 11.71
CA GLN A 124 -7.72 17.34 12.87
C GLN A 124 -8.81 16.27 13.12
N SER A 125 -9.48 15.84 12.06
CA SER A 125 -10.41 14.73 12.08
C SER A 125 -10.65 14.22 10.66
N ARG A 126 -11.26 13.04 10.53
CA ARG A 126 -11.57 12.41 9.23
C ARG A 126 -12.31 13.32 8.25
N VAL A 127 -13.23 14.16 8.73
CA VAL A 127 -13.98 15.10 7.88
C VAL A 127 -13.16 16.35 7.53
N HIS A 128 -12.26 16.77 8.41
CA HIS A 128 -11.41 17.93 8.17
C HIS A 128 -10.15 17.60 7.37
N ALA A 129 -9.82 16.32 7.19
CA ALA A 129 -8.77 15.83 6.30
C ALA A 129 -8.87 16.39 4.87
N LEU A 130 -10.09 16.70 4.44
CA LEU A 130 -10.39 17.27 3.13
C LEU A 130 -9.85 18.70 2.96
N ARG A 131 -9.51 19.39 4.06
CA ARG A 131 -8.78 20.68 4.10
C ARG A 131 -7.29 20.53 3.81
N GLY A 132 -6.79 19.30 3.85
CA GLY A 132 -5.40 19.02 3.56
C GLY A 132 -5.00 19.45 2.15
N VAL A 133 -3.75 19.85 2.00
CA VAL A 133 -3.16 20.19 0.71
C VAL A 133 -3.13 18.94 -0.17
N ARG A 134 -3.65 19.04 -1.39
CA ARG A 134 -3.58 17.98 -2.39
C ARG A 134 -2.44 18.25 -3.36
N ASP A 135 -2.48 19.34 -4.12
CA ASP A 135 -1.39 19.71 -5.02
C ASP A 135 -0.45 20.72 -4.33
N LEU A 136 0.85 20.42 -4.26
CA LEU A 136 1.87 21.26 -3.63
C LEU A 136 2.99 21.60 -4.63
N ARG A 137 3.43 22.86 -4.62
CA ARG A 137 4.68 23.29 -5.26
C ARG A 137 5.63 23.87 -4.22
N ILE A 138 6.90 23.48 -4.26
CA ILE A 138 7.97 24.01 -3.41
C ILE A 138 9.00 24.69 -4.31
N ASP A 139 9.24 25.96 -4.04
CA ASP A 139 10.27 26.76 -4.71
C ASP A 139 11.39 27.10 -3.71
N LEU A 140 12.65 26.97 -4.10
CA LEU A 140 13.83 27.39 -3.34
C LEU A 140 14.50 28.56 -4.08
N ASP A 141 14.52 29.74 -3.45
CA ASP A 141 15.01 30.99 -4.07
C ASP A 141 14.47 31.19 -5.49
N GLU A 142 13.14 31.10 -5.63
CA GLU A 142 12.37 31.24 -6.88
C GLU A 142 12.53 30.10 -7.89
N ARG A 143 13.30 29.05 -7.58
CA ARG A 143 13.43 27.86 -8.44
C ARG A 143 12.58 26.72 -7.91
N THR A 144 11.69 26.19 -8.74
CA THR A 144 10.88 25.02 -8.36
C THR A 144 11.77 23.80 -8.11
N ILE A 145 11.75 23.28 -6.89
CA ILE A 145 12.48 22.07 -6.49
C ILE A 145 11.53 20.88 -6.34
N PHE A 146 10.23 21.11 -6.18
CA PHE A 146 9.24 20.05 -6.16
C PHE A 146 7.88 20.55 -6.65
N GLN A 147 7.18 19.70 -7.41
CA GLN A 147 5.77 19.90 -7.76
C GLN A 147 5.08 18.54 -7.88
N GLY A 148 4.13 18.26 -6.99
CA GLY A 148 3.47 16.96 -6.92
C GLY A 148 2.22 16.95 -6.04
N GLU A 149 1.58 15.79 -5.95
CA GLU A 149 0.42 15.58 -5.07
C GLU A 149 0.90 15.08 -3.69
N ILE A 150 0.23 15.52 -2.64
CA ILE A 150 0.44 15.17 -1.23
C ILE A 150 -0.76 14.38 -0.73
N SER A 151 -0.50 13.21 -0.14
CA SER A 151 -1.49 12.27 0.36
C SER A 151 -2.42 12.91 1.39
N CYS A 152 -3.71 12.57 1.34
CA CYS A 152 -4.66 12.94 2.39
C CYS A 152 -4.26 12.29 3.72
N ALA A 153 -4.42 12.99 4.83
CA ALA A 153 -4.04 12.44 6.14
C ALA A 153 -4.91 11.24 6.58
N PHE A 154 -6.12 11.13 6.06
CA PHE A 154 -7.02 10.00 6.28
C PHE A 154 -7.32 9.34 4.94
N THR A 155 -6.36 8.57 4.43
CA THR A 155 -6.65 7.65 3.33
C THR A 155 -7.46 6.47 3.88
N SER A 156 -8.36 5.91 3.08
CA SER A 156 -9.20 4.76 3.46
C SER A 156 -8.42 3.45 3.63
N VAL A 157 -7.09 3.50 3.77
CA VAL A 157 -6.19 2.35 3.60
C VAL A 157 -5.24 2.17 4.81
N SER A 158 -5.30 2.99 5.87
CA SER A 158 -4.39 2.82 7.01
C SER A 158 -4.98 3.28 8.34
N GLU A 159 -4.96 2.41 9.34
CA GLU A 159 -5.21 2.73 10.77
C GLU A 159 -3.92 3.12 11.52
N VAL A 160 -2.80 3.33 10.80
CA VAL A 160 -1.55 3.86 11.35
C VAL A 160 -1.47 5.36 11.05
N HIS A 161 -1.06 6.16 12.03
CA HIS A 161 -0.82 7.59 11.82
C HIS A 161 0.15 7.79 10.63
N PRO A 162 -0.21 8.60 9.62
CA PRO A 162 0.61 8.77 8.43
C PRO A 162 1.99 9.36 8.80
N MET A 163 3.07 8.72 8.35
CA MET A 163 4.45 9.14 8.60
C MET A 163 4.88 10.39 7.82
N GLY A 164 3.94 11.10 7.19
CA GLY A 164 4.18 12.26 6.33
C GLY A 164 4.74 11.86 4.95
N ASP A 165 4.44 12.68 3.95
CA ASP A 165 4.93 12.49 2.59
C ASP A 165 6.38 13.00 2.51
N THR A 166 7.31 12.10 2.17
CA THR A 166 8.75 12.38 2.14
C THR A 166 9.22 12.66 0.71
N ILE A 167 9.88 13.81 0.52
CA ILE A 167 10.47 14.27 -0.72
C ILE A 167 12.00 14.24 -0.55
N LEU A 168 12.68 13.39 -1.32
CA LEU A 168 14.12 13.19 -1.24
C LEU A 168 14.85 13.95 -2.36
N PHE A 169 15.86 14.73 -1.97
CA PHE A 169 16.72 15.48 -2.88
C PHE A 169 18.12 14.87 -3.00
N THR A 170 18.37 13.72 -2.37
CA THR A 170 19.63 12.98 -2.45
C THR A 170 19.39 11.48 -2.52
N THR A 171 20.32 10.78 -3.17
CA THR A 171 20.46 9.32 -3.11
C THR A 171 21.78 8.89 -2.48
N ASP A 172 22.56 9.84 -1.95
CA ASP A 172 23.83 9.58 -1.26
C ASP A 172 23.58 8.95 0.11
N GLU A 173 24.00 7.70 0.28
CA GLU A 173 23.83 6.93 1.50
C GLU A 173 24.43 7.63 2.72
N ALA A 174 25.57 8.33 2.59
CA ALA A 174 26.19 9.03 3.71
C ALA A 174 25.42 10.29 4.16
N ILE A 175 24.61 10.88 3.27
CA ILE A 175 23.69 11.96 3.65
C ILE A 175 22.44 11.36 4.30
N LEU A 176 21.92 10.26 3.76
CA LEU A 176 20.74 9.58 4.30
C LEU A 176 20.99 9.00 5.70
N GLU A 177 22.17 8.45 5.95
CA GLU A 177 22.59 7.99 7.29
C GLU A 177 22.65 9.15 8.29
N ARG A 178 23.25 10.28 7.91
CA ARG A 178 23.28 11.48 8.76
C ARG A 178 21.89 12.05 9.03
N ILE A 179 20.99 12.00 8.07
CA ILE A 179 19.57 12.36 8.28
C ILE A 179 18.96 11.40 9.31
N ALA A 180 19.16 10.09 9.13
CA ALA A 180 18.60 9.07 10.01
C ALA A 180 19.06 9.23 11.47
N GLU A 181 20.33 9.59 11.70
CA GLU A 181 20.88 9.88 13.04
C GLU A 181 20.19 11.06 13.75
N ASN A 182 19.65 12.01 13.00
CA ASN A 182 19.09 13.26 13.52
C ASN A 182 17.56 13.36 13.33
N ASP A 183 16.96 12.36 12.70
CA ASP A 183 15.53 12.24 12.51
C ASP A 183 14.90 11.73 13.82
N VAL A 184 14.34 12.65 14.61
CA VAL A 184 13.73 12.34 15.90
C VAL A 184 12.48 11.46 15.72
N CYS A 185 11.86 11.44 14.53
CA CYS A 185 10.81 10.46 14.21
C CYS A 185 11.33 9.02 14.17
N LEU A 186 12.66 8.81 14.07
CA LEU A 186 13.34 7.53 14.25
C LEU A 186 13.90 7.35 15.69
N ALA A 187 13.96 8.41 16.50
CA ALA A 187 14.63 8.42 17.81
C ALA A 187 13.76 8.02 19.01
N ASP A 188 12.44 7.84 18.85
CA ASP A 188 11.62 7.14 19.87
C ASP A 188 12.00 5.63 19.97
N GLU A 189 12.95 5.15 19.17
CA GLU A 189 13.65 3.87 19.35
C GLU A 189 14.93 3.96 20.23
N GLU A 190 15.38 5.13 20.68
CA GLU A 190 16.62 5.28 21.48
C GLU A 190 16.41 5.29 23.01
N ILE A 191 16.14 4.11 23.58
CA ILE A 191 16.97 3.67 24.71
C ILE A 191 17.82 2.54 24.17
N THR A 192 19.06 2.85 23.76
CA THR A 192 20.29 2.02 23.86
C THR A 192 21.34 2.51 22.87
N ALA A 193 21.91 3.68 23.13
CA ALA A 193 23.18 4.02 22.50
C ALA A 193 24.33 3.16 23.06
N SER A 194 25.16 2.65 22.14
CA SER A 194 26.60 2.36 22.25
C SER A 194 27.05 0.89 22.17
N SER A 195 27.46 0.47 20.96
CA SER A 195 28.44 -0.61 20.78
C SER A 195 29.50 -0.33 19.70
N LEU A 196 29.51 0.86 19.09
CA LEU A 196 30.39 1.19 17.96
C LEU A 196 31.64 2.00 18.33
N ASP A 197 32.24 1.74 19.51
CA ASP A 197 33.47 2.40 19.97
C ASP A 197 34.63 1.41 20.24
N LEU A 198 34.57 0.19 19.69
CA LEU A 198 35.58 -0.87 19.91
C LEU A 198 36.47 -1.21 18.69
N LEU A 199 36.47 -0.42 17.62
CA LEU A 199 37.25 -0.74 16.42
C LEU A 199 38.23 0.37 15.97
N SER A 200 38.78 1.14 16.91
CA SER A 200 39.98 1.94 16.63
C SER A 200 41.20 1.40 17.40
N ILE A 201 42.17 0.88 16.62
CA ILE A 201 43.64 0.79 16.80
C ILE A 201 44.17 -0.48 16.08
N ASP A 202 44.79 -0.23 14.90
CA ASP A 202 46.03 -0.79 14.31
C ASP A 202 46.32 -2.32 14.33
N ALA A 203 47.00 -2.94 13.35
CA ALA A 203 47.57 -2.59 12.05
C ALA A 203 48.08 -3.89 11.40
N ASP A 204 48.40 -3.82 10.10
CA ASP A 204 49.47 -4.58 9.40
C ASP A 204 49.21 -6.03 8.91
N THR A 205 48.89 -6.18 7.60
CA THR A 205 49.87 -6.47 6.51
C THR A 205 49.34 -7.40 5.39
N ARG A 206 49.24 -6.84 4.15
CA ARG A 206 49.46 -7.40 2.78
C ARG A 206 48.69 -8.68 2.33
N ALA A 207 48.28 -8.86 1.07
CA ALA A 207 48.65 -8.24 -0.20
C ALA A 207 47.59 -8.54 -1.29
N SER A 208 47.30 -7.52 -2.10
CA SER A 208 47.14 -7.49 -3.56
C SER A 208 46.72 -8.77 -4.32
N THR A 209 45.57 -8.70 -5.02
CA THR A 209 45.52 -8.75 -6.50
C THR A 209 44.15 -8.31 -7.04
N SER A 210 44.18 -7.33 -7.95
CA SER A 210 43.22 -7.03 -9.02
C SER A 210 44.09 -6.60 -10.23
N PRO A 211 43.61 -6.40 -11.48
CA PRO A 211 42.21 -6.25 -11.91
C PRO A 211 41.85 -6.85 -13.31
N SER A 212 40.57 -6.81 -13.68
CA SER A 212 40.04 -6.35 -15.00
C SER A 212 38.53 -6.68 -15.11
N THR A 213 37.61 -5.73 -14.91
CA THR A 213 36.94 -4.83 -15.89
C THR A 213 36.12 -5.51 -16.99
N THR A 214 34.79 -5.40 -16.86
CA THR A 214 33.85 -5.24 -18.00
C THR A 214 32.72 -4.30 -17.60
N SER A 215 32.53 -3.25 -18.40
CA SER A 215 31.57 -2.17 -18.20
C SER A 215 30.11 -2.62 -18.36
N LEU A 216 29.23 -2.12 -17.49
CA LEU A 216 27.81 -1.96 -17.77
C LEU A 216 27.46 -0.46 -17.67
N THR A 217 26.83 0.00 -18.72
CA THR A 217 26.32 1.35 -18.96
C THR A 217 25.26 1.75 -17.92
N SER A 218 25.28 3.03 -17.55
CA SER A 218 24.42 3.71 -16.57
C SER A 218 22.93 3.41 -16.71
N ALA A 219 22.34 2.79 -15.70
CA ALA A 219 20.90 2.86 -15.44
C ALA A 219 20.63 4.10 -14.59
N VAL A 220 19.77 5.00 -15.08
CA VAL A 220 19.29 6.16 -14.33
C VAL A 220 18.37 5.65 -13.22
N VAL A 221 18.75 5.89 -11.96
CA VAL A 221 17.94 5.57 -10.78
C VAL A 221 16.91 6.69 -10.61
N HIS A 222 15.63 6.40 -10.85
CA HIS A 222 14.56 7.37 -10.62
C HIS A 222 14.32 7.57 -9.12
N ARG A 223 14.22 8.84 -8.70
CA ARG A 223 13.88 9.24 -7.33
C ARG A 223 12.39 9.02 -7.06
N PRO A 224 11.98 8.62 -5.84
CA PRO A 224 10.57 8.50 -5.49
C PRO A 224 9.85 9.85 -5.64
N SER A 225 8.70 9.89 -6.33
CA SER A 225 7.80 11.05 -6.38
C SER A 225 6.53 10.78 -5.59
N THR A 226 6.02 11.77 -4.87
CA THR A 226 4.73 11.66 -4.17
C THR A 226 3.57 11.87 -5.16
N GLY A 227 2.61 10.94 -5.16
CA GLY A 227 1.34 11.04 -5.89
C GLY A 227 1.39 10.82 -7.41
N ASP A 228 0.91 9.67 -7.87
CA ASP A 228 0.77 9.34 -9.30
C ASP A 228 -0.33 10.19 -9.96
N ARG A 229 0.04 11.14 -10.84
CA ARG A 229 -0.89 12.00 -11.62
C ARG A 229 -1.75 11.17 -12.59
N LYS A 230 -2.96 10.76 -12.18
CA LYS A 230 -4.05 10.45 -13.13
C LYS A 230 -4.96 11.66 -13.33
N LYS A 231 -4.81 12.35 -14.47
CA LYS A 231 -5.67 13.48 -14.89
C LYS A 231 -7.14 13.04 -15.04
N LEU A 232 -8.01 13.38 -14.08
CA LEU A 232 -9.46 13.44 -14.31
C LEU A 232 -9.80 14.81 -14.93
N ARG A 233 -10.33 14.80 -16.15
CA ARG A 233 -10.90 15.99 -16.79
C ARG A 233 -12.26 16.30 -16.16
N SER A 234 -12.37 17.44 -15.47
CA SER A 234 -13.64 18.00 -15.01
C SER A 234 -14.41 18.61 -16.18
N ALA A 235 -15.65 18.16 -16.39
CA ALA A 235 -16.59 18.79 -17.31
C ALA A 235 -17.52 19.71 -16.52
N SER A 236 -17.29 21.03 -16.65
CA SER A 236 -18.26 22.06 -16.26
C SER A 236 -19.55 21.93 -17.08
N ARG A 237 -20.72 22.05 -16.44
CA ARG A 237 -21.97 22.37 -17.13
C ARG A 237 -22.73 23.47 -16.38
N ASN A 238 -22.92 24.57 -17.10
CA ASN A 238 -23.76 25.71 -16.76
C ASN A 238 -25.26 25.40 -17.01
N GLY A 239 -26.09 25.72 -16.01
CA GLY A 239 -27.47 26.25 -16.10
C GLY A 239 -28.65 25.26 -16.24
N PRO A 240 -29.90 25.68 -15.97
CA PRO A 240 -30.38 26.74 -15.08
C PRO A 240 -31.29 26.23 -13.94
N GLU A 241 -31.55 27.13 -12.99
CA GLU A 241 -32.41 27.00 -11.82
C GLU A 241 -33.86 26.61 -12.15
N GLU A 242 -34.42 25.65 -11.42
CA GLU A 242 -35.86 25.61 -11.12
C GLU A 242 -36.07 25.55 -9.61
N ARG A 243 -36.90 26.50 -9.16
CA ARG A 243 -37.20 26.85 -7.78
C ARG A 243 -38.44 26.07 -7.36
N SER A 244 -38.34 25.22 -6.35
CA SER A 244 -39.52 24.72 -5.63
C SER A 244 -39.29 24.78 -4.12
N THR A 245 -40.12 25.61 -3.51
CA THR A 245 -40.28 25.87 -2.08
C THR A 245 -40.79 24.64 -1.33
N SER A 246 -40.31 24.38 -0.10
CA SER A 246 -41.11 24.49 1.14
C SER A 246 -40.57 23.66 2.31
N ALA A 247 -40.53 24.33 3.47
CA ALA A 247 -40.86 23.86 4.81
C ALA A 247 -39.91 22.89 5.56
N ASN A 248 -39.24 23.48 6.56
CA ASN A 248 -38.74 22.83 7.77
C ASN A 248 -39.82 21.99 8.46
N VAL A 249 -39.49 20.73 8.75
CA VAL A 249 -40.08 19.96 9.84
C VAL A 249 -38.93 19.27 10.58
N GLU A 250 -38.60 19.79 11.75
CA GLU A 250 -37.78 19.09 12.75
C GLU A 250 -38.59 17.93 13.33
N MET A 251 -38.00 16.73 13.36
CA MET A 251 -38.49 15.55 14.09
C MET A 251 -37.28 14.79 14.68
N PRO A 252 -37.45 14.10 15.83
CA PRO A 252 -36.38 13.79 16.77
C PRO A 252 -35.58 12.53 16.44
N ILE A 253 -34.30 12.53 16.85
CA ILE A 253 -33.39 11.38 16.75
C ILE A 253 -33.68 10.41 17.92
N GLU A 254 -34.41 9.32 17.65
CA GLU A 254 -34.38 8.12 18.51
C GLU A 254 -33.32 7.14 17.98
N ARG A 255 -32.45 6.67 18.89
CA ARG A 255 -31.47 5.61 18.61
C ARG A 255 -32.20 4.26 18.54
N PRO A 256 -32.04 3.43 17.49
CA PRO A 256 -32.54 2.07 17.54
C PRO A 256 -31.63 1.20 18.41
N ALA A 257 -32.26 0.46 19.32
CA ALA A 257 -31.65 -0.60 20.11
C ALA A 257 -31.32 -1.81 19.23
N ILE A 258 -30.18 -2.45 19.52
CA ILE A 258 -29.71 -3.68 18.90
C ILE A 258 -30.60 -4.84 19.38
N THR A 259 -31.33 -5.47 18.48
CA THR A 259 -31.96 -6.79 18.69
C THR A 259 -31.00 -7.91 18.27
N PRO A 260 -30.97 -9.05 18.98
CA PRO A 260 -30.06 -10.14 18.71
C PRO A 260 -30.38 -10.82 17.36
N VAL A 261 -29.33 -11.23 16.66
CA VAL A 261 -29.39 -12.01 15.42
C VAL A 261 -30.10 -13.33 15.71
N ILE A 262 -31.30 -13.48 15.16
CA ILE A 262 -31.99 -14.76 15.04
C ILE A 262 -31.41 -15.43 13.78
N ASP A 263 -30.95 -16.68 13.92
CA ASP A 263 -30.63 -17.55 12.80
C ASP A 263 -31.86 -17.67 11.88
N VAL A 264 -31.82 -16.95 10.75
CA VAL A 264 -32.79 -17.08 9.68
C VAL A 264 -32.12 -17.97 8.62
N GLU A 265 -32.56 -19.23 8.53
CA GLU A 265 -32.35 -20.04 7.33
C GLU A 265 -32.81 -19.21 6.12
N PRO A 266 -32.02 -19.13 5.03
CA PRO A 266 -32.39 -18.29 3.91
C PRO A 266 -33.66 -18.85 3.26
N GLU A 267 -34.77 -18.14 3.44
CA GLU A 267 -35.95 -18.34 2.62
C GLU A 267 -35.51 -18.24 1.15
N ALA A 268 -35.87 -19.26 0.37
CA ALA A 268 -35.48 -19.43 -1.02
C ALA A 268 -35.99 -18.28 -1.91
N ASN A 269 -35.25 -17.17 -1.92
CA ASN A 269 -35.32 -16.18 -3.00
C ASN A 269 -34.81 -16.85 -4.27
N GLU A 270 -35.66 -16.93 -5.30
CA GLU A 270 -35.33 -17.53 -6.59
C GLU A 270 -34.02 -16.96 -7.15
N LEU A 271 -32.99 -17.81 -7.24
CA LEU A 271 -31.71 -17.46 -7.84
C LEU A 271 -31.91 -16.92 -9.27
N PRO A 272 -31.14 -15.91 -9.69
CA PRO A 272 -31.26 -15.37 -11.04
C PRO A 272 -30.94 -16.47 -12.06
N SER A 273 -31.91 -16.76 -12.93
CA SER A 273 -31.70 -17.67 -14.06
C SER A 273 -30.86 -16.96 -15.13
N VAL A 274 -29.63 -17.40 -15.32
CA VAL A 274 -28.65 -16.80 -16.23
C VAL A 274 -28.61 -17.58 -17.54
N LYS A 275 -28.92 -16.90 -18.64
CA LYS A 275 -28.79 -17.41 -20.01
C LYS A 275 -27.57 -16.82 -20.72
N VAL A 276 -27.29 -15.55 -20.47
CA VAL A 276 -26.11 -14.85 -21.02
C VAL A 276 -25.40 -14.11 -19.89
N LEU A 277 -24.12 -14.39 -19.73
CA LEU A 277 -23.21 -13.66 -18.86
C LEU A 277 -22.25 -12.85 -19.74
N HIS A 278 -22.14 -11.56 -19.49
CA HIS A 278 -21.25 -10.69 -20.23
C HIS A 278 -20.36 -9.89 -19.28
N MET A 279 -19.07 -9.83 -19.59
CA MET A 279 -18.05 -9.13 -18.82
C MET A 279 -17.32 -8.16 -19.73
N GLU A 280 -17.19 -6.90 -19.28
CA GLU A 280 -16.29 -5.92 -19.87
C GLU A 280 -15.11 -5.71 -18.90
N LEU A 281 -13.88 -5.99 -19.35
CA LEU A 281 -12.68 -5.87 -18.54
C LEU A 281 -12.15 -4.44 -18.64
N THR A 282 -12.26 -3.67 -17.56
CA THR A 282 -12.05 -2.20 -17.59
C THR A 282 -10.63 -1.81 -17.19
N GLU A 283 -10.03 -2.51 -16.23
CA GLU A 283 -8.66 -2.26 -15.78
C GLU A 283 -7.92 -3.57 -15.50
N ASN A 284 -6.61 -3.56 -15.72
CA ASN A 284 -5.69 -4.58 -15.20
C ASN A 284 -4.93 -4.03 -13.97
N TRP A 285 -4.04 -4.84 -13.40
CA TRP A 285 -3.25 -4.46 -12.23
C TRP A 285 -2.00 -3.60 -12.54
N GLY A 286 -1.78 -3.21 -13.80
CA GLY A 286 -0.68 -2.31 -14.20
C GLY A 286 0.16 -2.78 -15.39
N ALA A 287 -0.19 -3.88 -16.07
CA ALA A 287 0.52 -4.27 -17.28
C ALA A 287 0.24 -3.27 -18.43
N PRO A 288 1.27 -2.88 -19.20
CA PRO A 288 1.14 -1.80 -20.17
C PRO A 288 0.34 -2.18 -21.42
N ASP A 289 0.36 -3.46 -21.82
CA ASP A 289 -0.02 -3.89 -23.17
C ASP A 289 -0.91 -5.13 -23.22
N CYS A 290 -1.26 -5.72 -22.07
CA CYS A 290 -2.02 -6.97 -22.03
C CYS A 290 -2.97 -7.07 -20.83
N ILE A 291 -4.04 -7.84 -21.02
CA ILE A 291 -4.97 -8.22 -19.96
C ILE A 291 -5.36 -9.69 -20.11
N GLY A 292 -5.55 -10.39 -19.01
CA GLY A 292 -5.81 -11.82 -19.04
C GLY A 292 -6.51 -12.35 -17.80
N LEU A 293 -7.00 -13.57 -17.95
CA LEU A 293 -7.58 -14.40 -16.90
C LEU A 293 -7.08 -15.84 -17.10
N THR A 294 -7.02 -16.58 -16.01
CA THR A 294 -6.72 -18.01 -16.06
C THR A 294 -7.96 -18.80 -16.44
N SER A 295 -9.09 -18.56 -15.76
CA SER A 295 -10.32 -19.33 -15.95
C SER A 295 -11.55 -18.64 -15.34
N LEU A 296 -12.74 -19.10 -15.73
CA LEU A 296 -14.04 -18.78 -15.15
C LEU A 296 -14.74 -20.07 -14.72
N GLN A 297 -15.27 -20.10 -13.50
CA GLN A 297 -16.10 -21.19 -13.01
C GLN A 297 -17.45 -20.67 -12.51
N PHE A 298 -18.49 -21.48 -12.64
CA PHE A 298 -19.86 -21.12 -12.27
C PHE A 298 -20.31 -21.95 -11.08
N LEU A 299 -20.98 -21.30 -10.12
CA LEU A 299 -21.51 -21.93 -8.93
C LEU A 299 -23.03 -22.08 -9.05
N GLY A 300 -23.52 -23.30 -8.86
CA GLY A 300 -24.93 -23.64 -8.84
C GLY A 300 -25.61 -23.31 -7.51
N PRO A 301 -26.92 -23.58 -7.40
CA PRO A 301 -27.74 -23.18 -6.26
C PRO A 301 -27.28 -23.69 -4.88
N LYS A 302 -26.54 -24.80 -4.84
CA LYS A 302 -26.03 -25.41 -3.60
C LYS A 302 -24.52 -25.17 -3.44
N GLY A 303 -23.95 -24.23 -4.19
CA GLY A 303 -22.51 -23.96 -4.21
C GLY A 303 -21.68 -24.98 -4.99
N GLU A 304 -22.32 -25.90 -5.71
CA GLU A 304 -21.66 -26.89 -6.55
C GLU A 304 -21.08 -26.24 -7.82
N ILE A 305 -19.95 -26.75 -8.31
CA ILE A 305 -19.36 -26.27 -9.56
C ILE A 305 -20.18 -26.82 -10.73
N LEU A 306 -20.70 -25.94 -11.57
CA LEU A 306 -21.41 -26.31 -12.79
C LEU A 306 -20.44 -26.52 -13.95
N ALA A 307 -20.59 -27.64 -14.66
CA ALA A 307 -19.82 -27.89 -15.87
C ALA A 307 -20.22 -26.90 -16.98
N ALA A 308 -19.24 -26.23 -17.58
CA ALA A 308 -19.46 -25.31 -18.71
C ALA A 308 -19.72 -26.03 -20.05
N ASN A 309 -20.16 -27.29 -20.01
CA ASN A 309 -20.37 -28.13 -21.19
C ASN A 309 -21.44 -27.52 -22.10
N GLY A 310 -21.10 -27.32 -23.38
CA GLY A 310 -22.01 -26.74 -24.37
C GLY A 310 -22.23 -25.23 -24.24
N CYS A 311 -21.53 -24.54 -23.32
CA CYS A 311 -21.52 -23.08 -23.28
C CYS A 311 -20.78 -22.52 -24.49
N GLN A 312 -21.35 -21.50 -25.11
CA GLN A 312 -20.66 -20.76 -26.16
C GLN A 312 -19.94 -19.57 -25.55
N ILE A 313 -18.63 -19.50 -25.74
CA ILE A 313 -17.81 -18.37 -25.32
C ILE A 313 -17.39 -17.52 -26.52
N THR A 314 -17.57 -16.21 -26.40
CA THR A 314 -17.09 -15.22 -27.36
C THR A 314 -16.24 -14.22 -26.59
N THR A 315 -15.04 -13.92 -27.10
CA THR A 315 -14.18 -12.89 -26.50
C THR A 315 -13.73 -11.89 -27.55
N SER A 316 -13.10 -10.79 -27.12
CA SER A 316 -12.40 -9.85 -28.02
C SER A 316 -11.20 -10.47 -28.75
N ALA A 317 -10.81 -11.71 -28.44
CA ALA A 317 -9.75 -12.45 -29.13
C ALA A 317 -10.28 -13.64 -29.94
N THR A 318 -9.38 -14.36 -30.62
CA THR A 318 -9.72 -15.51 -31.45
C THR A 318 -10.41 -16.61 -30.62
N SER A 319 -11.30 -17.36 -31.29
CA SER A 319 -12.12 -18.40 -30.66
C SER A 319 -11.29 -19.51 -29.99
N GLU A 320 -10.10 -19.82 -30.52
CA GLU A 320 -9.25 -20.92 -30.04
C GLU A 320 -8.70 -20.68 -28.63
N ILE A 321 -8.26 -19.45 -28.33
CA ILE A 321 -7.74 -19.09 -27.01
C ILE A 321 -8.89 -18.88 -26.01
N SER A 322 -10.07 -18.47 -26.49
CA SER A 322 -11.25 -18.22 -25.66
C SER A 322 -11.69 -19.46 -24.86
N GLN A 323 -11.51 -20.66 -25.41
CA GLN A 323 -11.85 -21.92 -24.74
C GLN A 323 -11.03 -22.17 -23.47
N ARG A 324 -9.86 -21.54 -23.33
CA ARG A 324 -9.02 -21.66 -22.13
C ARG A 324 -9.72 -21.16 -20.88
N LEU A 325 -10.62 -20.17 -21.00
CA LEU A 325 -11.41 -19.66 -19.88
C LEU A 325 -12.38 -20.68 -19.30
N LEU A 326 -12.73 -21.75 -20.04
CA LEU A 326 -13.72 -22.76 -19.63
C LEU A 326 -13.14 -24.19 -19.66
N ASN A 327 -11.80 -24.33 -19.75
CA ASN A 327 -11.14 -25.63 -19.86
C ASN A 327 -11.09 -26.42 -18.53
N GLY A 328 -11.51 -25.81 -17.42
CA GLY A 328 -11.50 -26.38 -16.07
C GLY A 328 -10.12 -26.50 -15.42
N ARG A 329 -9.04 -26.07 -16.09
CA ARG A 329 -7.66 -26.09 -15.58
C ARG A 329 -7.33 -24.76 -14.89
N ASN A 330 -7.97 -24.49 -13.76
CA ASN A 330 -7.87 -23.17 -13.11
C ASN A 330 -6.63 -23.02 -12.22
N LEU A 331 -6.10 -24.13 -11.72
CA LEU A 331 -4.89 -24.17 -10.88
C LEU A 331 -3.66 -24.40 -11.78
N THR A 332 -3.30 -23.38 -12.56
CA THR A 332 -2.19 -23.47 -13.52
C THR A 332 -1.43 -22.16 -13.61
N ARG A 333 -0.14 -22.24 -13.92
CA ARG A 333 0.70 -21.13 -14.39
C ARG A 333 1.16 -21.33 -15.84
N ASN A 334 0.73 -22.42 -16.46
CA ASN A 334 1.08 -22.71 -17.84
C ASN A 334 0.30 -21.76 -18.76
N ARG A 335 1.02 -20.94 -19.52
CA ARG A 335 0.45 -19.96 -20.44
C ARG A 335 -0.48 -20.60 -21.48
N ASP A 336 -0.27 -21.86 -21.82
CA ASP A 336 -1.11 -22.59 -22.78
C ASP A 336 -2.52 -22.90 -22.25
N ASP A 337 -2.69 -22.92 -20.93
CA ASP A 337 -3.97 -23.14 -20.27
C ASP A 337 -4.68 -21.82 -19.93
N MET A 338 -4.05 -20.67 -20.16
CA MET A 338 -4.50 -19.35 -19.72
C MET A 338 -4.90 -18.44 -20.89
N TRP A 339 -5.82 -17.50 -20.63
CA TRP A 339 -6.29 -16.53 -21.62
C TRP A 339 -5.62 -15.17 -21.40
N LEU A 340 -4.91 -14.69 -22.42
CA LEU A 340 -4.21 -13.40 -22.42
C LEU A 340 -4.40 -12.74 -23.79
N ILE A 341 -4.67 -11.44 -23.79
CA ILE A 341 -4.93 -10.68 -25.01
C ILE A 341 -4.26 -9.29 -24.94
N PRO A 342 -4.05 -8.63 -26.09
CA PRO A 342 -3.62 -7.24 -26.12
C PRO A 342 -4.63 -6.33 -25.41
N TYR A 343 -4.12 -5.35 -24.68
CA TYR A 343 -4.90 -4.36 -23.94
C TYR A 343 -4.28 -2.98 -24.11
N VAL A 344 -5.13 -1.97 -24.26
CA VAL A 344 -4.71 -0.57 -24.34
C VAL A 344 -5.50 0.19 -23.29
N ALA A 345 -4.80 0.82 -22.35
CA ALA A 345 -5.42 1.65 -21.34
C ALA A 345 -6.25 2.77 -22.00
N ASN A 346 -7.49 2.96 -21.55
CA ASN A 346 -8.48 3.88 -22.12
C ASN A 346 -9.00 3.53 -23.54
N GLY A 347 -8.66 2.34 -24.05
CA GLY A 347 -9.27 1.78 -25.26
C GLY A 347 -10.64 1.14 -25.00
N PRO A 348 -11.31 0.58 -26.02
CA PRO A 348 -12.53 -0.21 -25.81
C PRO A 348 -12.20 -1.41 -24.91
N PRO A 349 -12.99 -1.64 -23.85
CA PRO A 349 -12.70 -2.70 -22.89
C PRO A 349 -12.80 -4.06 -23.59
N PRO A 350 -11.87 -4.99 -23.33
CA PRO A 350 -12.04 -6.35 -23.82
C PRO A 350 -13.26 -7.02 -23.20
N ARG A 351 -13.92 -7.85 -24.00
CA ARG A 351 -15.21 -8.44 -23.65
C ARG A 351 -15.11 -9.94 -23.58
N ILE A 352 -15.83 -10.53 -22.62
CA ILE A 352 -16.07 -11.96 -22.51
C ILE A 352 -17.58 -12.16 -22.42
N THR A 353 -18.15 -12.92 -23.34
CA THR A 353 -19.57 -13.29 -23.34
C THR A 353 -19.68 -14.79 -23.29
N ILE A 354 -20.43 -15.30 -22.32
CA ILE A 354 -20.74 -16.71 -22.15
C ILE A 354 -22.24 -16.89 -22.31
N THR A 355 -22.64 -17.73 -23.26
CA THR A 355 -24.04 -18.10 -23.50
C THR A 355 -24.25 -19.54 -23.07
N PHE A 356 -25.12 -19.74 -22.09
CA PHE A 356 -25.49 -21.05 -21.61
C PHE A 356 -26.48 -21.71 -22.58
N PRO A 357 -26.41 -23.04 -22.82
CA PRO A 357 -27.35 -23.73 -23.71
C PRO A 357 -28.80 -23.68 -23.19
N GLU A 358 -29.00 -23.67 -21.88
CA GLU A 358 -30.28 -23.42 -21.21
C GLU A 358 -30.09 -22.38 -20.09
N PRO A 359 -31.12 -21.60 -19.71
CA PRO A 359 -31.03 -20.69 -18.56
C PRO A 359 -30.78 -21.47 -17.26
N LEU A 360 -29.70 -21.14 -16.54
CA LEU A 360 -29.29 -21.84 -15.31
C LEU A 360 -29.35 -20.92 -14.09
N PRO A 361 -29.90 -21.36 -12.94
CA PRO A 361 -29.79 -20.61 -11.71
C PRO A 361 -28.34 -20.59 -11.24
N LEU A 362 -27.72 -19.41 -11.14
CA LEU A 362 -26.35 -19.24 -10.67
C LEU A 362 -26.33 -18.56 -9.30
N LEU A 363 -25.60 -19.16 -8.36
CA LEU A 363 -25.27 -18.56 -7.07
C LEU A 363 -24.15 -17.53 -7.22
N GLY A 364 -23.17 -17.80 -8.08
CA GLY A 364 -22.02 -16.93 -8.26
C GLY A 364 -21.07 -17.38 -9.37
N ILE A 365 -20.00 -16.62 -9.54
CA ILE A 365 -18.92 -16.91 -10.48
C ILE A 365 -17.57 -16.82 -9.74
N CYS A 366 -16.69 -17.78 -9.98
CA CYS A 366 -15.30 -17.71 -9.54
C CYS A 366 -14.46 -17.24 -10.73
N VAL A 367 -13.76 -16.12 -10.54
CA VAL A 367 -12.85 -15.56 -11.55
C VAL A 367 -11.42 -15.86 -11.13
N TRP A 368 -10.72 -16.67 -11.94
CA TRP A 368 -9.33 -17.02 -11.70
C TRP A 368 -8.45 -16.07 -12.47
N ASN A 369 -7.71 -15.22 -11.77
CA ASN A 369 -6.93 -14.15 -12.39
C ASN A 369 -5.64 -14.66 -13.05
N TYR A 370 -5.09 -13.91 -14.01
CA TYR A 370 -3.86 -14.29 -14.72
C TYR A 370 -2.63 -14.19 -13.80
N ASN A 371 -1.85 -15.27 -13.68
CA ASN A 371 -0.70 -15.36 -12.77
C ASN A 371 0.44 -16.23 -13.32
N ALA A 372 0.69 -16.22 -14.64
CA ALA A 372 1.72 -17.05 -15.26
C ALA A 372 3.13 -16.84 -14.66
N SER A 373 3.37 -15.67 -14.06
CA SER A 373 4.55 -15.32 -13.25
C SER A 373 4.19 -14.14 -12.33
N PRO A 374 4.97 -13.85 -11.28
CA PRO A 374 4.77 -12.67 -10.45
C PRO A 374 4.72 -11.36 -11.25
N GLU A 375 5.54 -11.20 -12.27
CA GLU A 375 5.57 -10.00 -13.12
C GLU A 375 4.35 -9.94 -14.04
N MET A 376 3.98 -11.07 -14.63
CA MET A 376 2.82 -11.11 -15.51
C MET A 376 1.48 -11.08 -14.77
N SER A 377 1.46 -11.19 -13.44
CA SER A 377 0.25 -11.00 -12.64
C SER A 377 -0.38 -9.62 -12.79
N TYR A 378 0.43 -8.62 -13.17
CA TYR A 378 -0.04 -7.27 -13.45
C TYR A 378 -0.94 -7.20 -14.69
N ALA A 379 -0.89 -8.23 -15.56
CA ALA A 379 -1.83 -8.40 -16.66
C ALA A 379 -3.18 -8.99 -16.21
N GLY A 380 -3.30 -9.44 -14.96
CA GLY A 380 -4.56 -9.85 -14.40
C GLY A 380 -5.59 -8.72 -14.38
N VAL A 381 -6.87 -9.07 -14.50
CA VAL A 381 -7.98 -8.12 -14.43
C VAL A 381 -8.09 -7.56 -13.00
N ARG A 382 -8.15 -6.23 -12.86
CA ARG A 382 -8.38 -5.52 -11.60
C ARG A 382 -9.82 -5.06 -11.45
N SER A 383 -10.43 -4.62 -12.55
CA SER A 383 -11.81 -4.15 -12.55
C SER A 383 -12.56 -4.69 -13.78
N ALA A 384 -13.81 -5.07 -13.58
CA ALA A 384 -14.69 -5.49 -14.66
C ALA A 384 -16.13 -5.01 -14.42
N LEU A 385 -16.91 -4.85 -15.48
CA LEU A 385 -18.36 -4.67 -15.44
C LEU A 385 -19.04 -5.99 -15.80
N LEU A 386 -20.01 -6.42 -14.99
CA LEU A 386 -20.71 -7.68 -15.18
C LEU A 386 -22.15 -7.42 -15.59
N TYR A 387 -22.64 -8.14 -16.59
CA TYR A 387 -24.01 -8.08 -17.07
C TYR A 387 -24.61 -9.48 -17.14
N VAL A 388 -25.82 -9.61 -16.58
CA VAL A 388 -26.60 -10.85 -16.61
C VAL A 388 -27.84 -10.62 -17.45
N ASN A 389 -28.02 -11.44 -18.49
CA ASN A 389 -29.13 -11.33 -19.44
C ASN A 389 -29.30 -9.90 -20.00
N GLY A 390 -28.17 -9.22 -20.23
CA GLY A 390 -28.12 -7.84 -20.73
C GLY A 390 -28.35 -6.75 -19.67
N ARG A 391 -28.56 -7.10 -18.40
CA ARG A 391 -28.71 -6.13 -17.30
C ARG A 391 -27.41 -6.03 -16.49
N PRO A 392 -26.87 -4.82 -16.25
CA PRO A 392 -25.67 -4.68 -15.42
C PRO A 392 -25.94 -5.10 -13.98
N ILE A 393 -24.97 -5.79 -13.38
CA ILE A 393 -24.84 -5.93 -11.93
C ILE A 393 -24.22 -4.62 -11.42
N VAL A 394 -24.65 -4.15 -10.24
CA VAL A 394 -24.36 -2.80 -9.74
C VAL A 394 -22.84 -2.55 -9.65
N GLY A 395 -22.37 -1.58 -10.45
CA GLY A 395 -21.01 -1.04 -10.40
C GLY A 395 -19.90 -1.93 -10.98
N PRO A 396 -18.66 -1.40 -11.06
CA PRO A 396 -17.49 -2.20 -11.39
C PRO A 396 -17.17 -3.18 -10.25
N ILE A 397 -17.01 -4.45 -10.58
CA ILE A 397 -16.47 -5.45 -9.66
C ILE A 397 -14.95 -5.32 -9.62
N LEU A 398 -14.37 -5.32 -8.42
CA LEU A 398 -12.93 -5.35 -8.21
C LEU A 398 -12.48 -6.81 -8.08
N LEU A 399 -11.49 -7.19 -8.87
CA LEU A 399 -10.93 -8.54 -8.93
C LEU A 399 -9.52 -8.52 -8.35
N ARG A 400 -9.29 -9.41 -7.39
CA ARG A 400 -8.03 -9.55 -6.67
C ARG A 400 -6.89 -9.95 -7.61
N LYS A 401 -5.69 -9.41 -7.38
CA LYS A 401 -4.46 -9.85 -8.06
C LYS A 401 -4.08 -11.25 -7.58
N ALA A 402 -3.32 -12.00 -8.38
CA ALA A 402 -2.72 -13.26 -7.98
C ALA A 402 -1.19 -13.16 -8.14
N PRO A 403 -0.33 -13.70 -7.26
CA PRO A 403 -0.64 -14.58 -6.13
C PRO A 403 -1.21 -13.83 -4.93
N VAL A 404 -1.78 -14.60 -4.01
CA VAL A 404 -2.24 -14.13 -2.71
C VAL A 404 -1.06 -14.11 -1.75
N ILE A 405 -0.79 -12.97 -1.13
CA ILE A 405 0.32 -12.79 -0.18
C ILE A 405 -0.26 -12.50 1.19
N TYR A 406 0.07 -13.37 2.15
CA TYR A 406 -0.12 -13.10 3.57
C TYR A 406 1.18 -12.53 4.12
N GLN A 407 1.12 -11.42 4.84
CA GLN A 407 2.26 -10.83 5.50
C GLN A 407 1.99 -10.73 7.01
N LEU A 408 2.84 -11.36 7.80
CA LEU A 408 2.88 -11.26 9.25
C LEU A 408 3.96 -10.25 9.62
N GLN A 409 3.57 -9.08 10.11
CA GLN A 409 4.45 -8.05 10.65
C GLN A 409 4.60 -8.26 12.15
N LEU A 410 5.83 -8.55 12.59
CA LEU A 410 6.16 -8.75 13.99
C LEU A 410 6.63 -7.41 14.56
N LEU A 411 5.72 -6.74 15.26
CA LEU A 411 5.84 -5.31 15.61
C LEU A 411 6.69 -5.10 16.86
N SER A 412 6.65 -6.02 17.82
CA SER A 412 7.47 -5.94 19.03
C SER A 412 7.70 -7.31 19.66
N THR A 413 8.64 -7.38 20.60
CA THR A 413 8.88 -8.55 21.45
C THR A 413 8.25 -8.38 22.84
N TRP A 414 8.32 -9.43 23.67
CA TRP A 414 7.96 -9.37 25.09
C TRP A 414 9.04 -8.72 25.98
N GLY A 415 10.28 -8.56 25.48
CA GLY A 415 11.34 -7.90 26.23
C GLY A 415 12.77 -7.98 25.68
N ASP A 416 13.03 -8.67 24.56
CA ASP A 416 14.36 -8.68 23.91
C ASP A 416 14.42 -7.62 22.80
N GLU A 417 15.38 -6.70 22.90
CA GLU A 417 15.55 -5.57 21.97
C GLU A 417 16.29 -5.97 20.68
N PHE A 418 17.01 -7.10 20.68
CA PHE A 418 17.91 -7.48 19.60
C PHE A 418 17.36 -8.61 18.74
N TYR A 419 16.53 -9.48 19.31
CA TYR A 419 16.08 -10.69 18.63
C TYR A 419 14.59 -10.93 18.80
N ILE A 420 13.96 -11.31 17.70
CA ILE A 420 12.56 -11.71 17.65
C ILE A 420 12.44 -13.09 17.01
N GLY A 421 11.57 -13.92 17.56
CA GLY A 421 11.44 -15.30 17.12
C GLY A 421 10.03 -15.84 17.21
N LEU A 422 9.84 -16.97 16.54
CA LEU A 422 8.64 -17.79 16.59
C LEU A 422 9.05 -19.26 16.62
N ASN A 423 8.19 -20.10 17.16
CA ASN A 423 8.32 -21.53 17.04
C ASN A 423 7.76 -22.03 15.71
N GLY A 424 6.71 -21.40 15.18
CA GLY A 424 6.18 -21.76 13.86
C GLY A 424 4.86 -21.09 13.51
N ILE A 425 4.37 -21.36 12.31
CA ILE A 425 3.10 -20.86 11.77
C ILE A 425 2.34 -22.00 11.08
N GLU A 426 1.01 -21.97 11.18
CA GLU A 426 0.13 -22.91 10.48
C GLU A 426 -1.02 -22.16 9.83
N PHE A 427 -1.41 -22.61 8.64
CA PHE A 427 -2.54 -22.10 7.89
C PHE A 427 -3.57 -23.23 7.76
N PHE A 428 -4.86 -22.91 7.90
CA PHE A 428 -5.94 -23.90 7.83
C PHE A 428 -6.90 -23.56 6.69
N ASP A 429 -7.43 -24.57 6.03
CA ASP A 429 -8.42 -24.40 4.98
C ASP A 429 -9.86 -24.28 5.53
N HIS A 430 -10.85 -24.15 4.65
CA HIS A 430 -12.28 -24.09 5.03
C HIS A 430 -12.82 -25.32 5.77
N HIS A 431 -12.09 -26.44 5.79
CA HIS A 431 -12.45 -27.66 6.50
C HIS A 431 -11.70 -27.81 7.83
N ASP A 432 -10.99 -26.77 8.29
CA ASP A 432 -10.09 -26.83 9.46
C ASP A 432 -8.92 -27.81 9.32
N GLU A 433 -8.57 -28.17 8.09
CA GLU A 433 -7.40 -29.01 7.83
C GLU A 433 -6.16 -28.15 7.56
N PRO A 434 -4.97 -28.55 8.06
CA PRO A 434 -3.75 -27.77 7.89
C PRO A 434 -3.31 -27.76 6.42
N ILE A 435 -3.10 -26.56 5.88
CA ILE A 435 -2.55 -26.33 4.55
C ILE A 435 -1.04 -26.61 4.60
N LYS A 436 -0.60 -27.59 3.81
CA LYS A 436 0.81 -27.97 3.73
C LYS A 436 1.63 -26.93 2.96
N LEU A 437 2.26 -26.00 3.68
CA LEU A 437 3.21 -25.04 3.13
C LEU A 437 4.51 -25.73 2.68
N GLN A 438 5.13 -25.21 1.63
CA GLN A 438 6.47 -25.59 1.15
C GLN A 438 7.44 -24.41 1.32
N PRO A 439 8.77 -24.63 1.34
CA PRO A 439 9.74 -23.53 1.47
C PRO A 439 9.56 -22.41 0.43
N GLN A 440 9.15 -22.75 -0.80
CA GLN A 440 8.85 -21.78 -1.85
C GLN A 440 7.65 -20.85 -1.55
N ASN A 441 6.77 -21.25 -0.62
CA ASN A 441 5.66 -20.41 -0.17
C ASN A 441 6.11 -19.40 0.88
N LEU A 442 7.30 -19.52 1.44
CA LEU A 442 7.72 -18.77 2.62
C LEU A 442 8.89 -17.85 2.27
N ALA A 443 8.82 -16.61 2.74
CA ALA A 443 9.97 -15.73 2.82
C ALA A 443 9.96 -14.98 4.15
N ALA A 444 11.12 -14.78 4.75
CA ALA A 444 11.24 -13.99 5.97
C ALA A 444 12.26 -12.86 5.78
N PHE A 445 11.99 -11.71 6.38
CA PHE A 445 12.90 -10.59 6.39
C PHE A 445 12.99 -9.97 7.79
N PRO A 446 14.17 -9.93 8.43
CA PRO A 446 15.40 -10.60 7.98
C PRO A 446 15.23 -12.12 8.01
N GLU A 447 15.98 -12.85 7.16
CA GLU A 447 15.77 -14.29 6.99
C GLU A 447 15.99 -15.07 8.29
N SER A 448 17.10 -14.84 8.97
CA SER A 448 17.41 -15.43 10.27
C SER A 448 18.60 -14.70 10.90
N VAL A 449 19.00 -15.11 12.10
CA VAL A 449 20.25 -14.64 12.74
C VAL A 449 21.52 -14.85 11.90
N ASN A 450 21.49 -15.70 10.87
CA ASN A 450 22.62 -15.89 9.97
C ASN A 450 22.92 -14.67 9.08
N ILE A 451 22.05 -13.65 9.07
CA ILE A 451 22.37 -12.37 8.39
C ILE A 451 23.47 -11.58 9.13
N LEU A 452 23.75 -11.91 10.40
CA LEU A 452 24.75 -11.22 11.19
C LEU A 452 26.17 -11.70 10.82
N PRO A 453 27.16 -10.82 10.57
CA PRO A 453 28.50 -11.21 10.13
C PRO A 453 29.25 -12.19 11.04
N ALA A 454 28.95 -12.14 12.35
CA ALA A 454 29.57 -12.97 13.38
C ALA A 454 28.92 -14.36 13.53
N VAL A 455 27.77 -14.60 12.89
CA VAL A 455 26.98 -15.84 13.02
C VAL A 455 27.10 -16.64 11.73
N LYS A 456 27.44 -17.93 11.83
CA LYS A 456 27.53 -18.83 10.68
C LYS A 456 26.89 -20.17 10.99
N GLY A 457 25.94 -20.59 10.14
CA GLY A 457 25.33 -21.91 10.21
C GLY A 457 24.47 -22.12 11.46
N ASP A 458 23.89 -21.06 12.01
CA ASP A 458 22.93 -21.17 13.09
C ASP A 458 21.67 -21.90 12.58
N PRO A 459 21.13 -22.88 13.33
CA PRO A 459 20.05 -23.72 12.84
C PRO A 459 18.67 -23.02 12.83
N ARG A 460 18.54 -21.80 13.36
CA ARG A 460 17.27 -21.09 13.51
C ARG A 460 16.82 -20.34 12.24
N THR A 461 16.68 -21.08 11.14
CA THR A 461 16.35 -20.56 9.79
C THR A 461 14.85 -20.37 9.57
N SER A 462 14.45 -19.60 8.55
CA SER A 462 13.03 -19.34 8.29
C SER A 462 12.22 -20.59 7.95
N GLU A 463 12.84 -21.63 7.38
CA GLU A 463 12.16 -22.89 7.04
C GLU A 463 11.56 -23.60 8.25
N ASN A 464 12.15 -23.40 9.45
CA ASN A 464 11.64 -23.96 10.70
C ASN A 464 10.24 -23.43 11.04
N LEU A 465 9.82 -22.29 10.48
CA LEU A 465 8.47 -21.77 10.69
C LEU A 465 7.38 -22.73 10.21
N ILE A 466 7.68 -23.61 9.25
CA ILE A 466 6.71 -24.47 8.57
C ILE A 466 7.07 -25.96 8.68
N ASP A 467 7.95 -26.34 9.59
CA ASP A 467 8.41 -27.73 9.75
C ASP A 467 7.41 -28.62 10.53
N GLY A 468 6.42 -28.00 11.18
CA GLY A 468 5.36 -28.66 11.95
C GLY A 468 5.74 -29.04 13.39
N VAL A 469 6.96 -28.74 13.84
CA VAL A 469 7.44 -29.06 15.20
C VAL A 469 7.26 -27.85 16.12
N ASN A 470 6.02 -27.42 16.30
CA ASN A 470 5.69 -26.14 16.94
C ASN A 470 5.90 -26.11 18.46
N ASP A 471 5.72 -27.22 19.19
CA ASP A 471 5.92 -27.24 20.65
C ASP A 471 7.29 -27.78 21.04
N THR A 472 8.29 -26.91 21.04
CA THR A 472 9.70 -27.30 21.18
C THR A 472 10.56 -26.20 21.81
N THR A 473 11.74 -26.57 22.29
CA THR A 473 12.82 -25.65 22.68
C THR A 473 14.11 -25.91 21.90
N SER A 474 14.07 -26.84 20.94
CA SER A 474 15.22 -27.17 20.09
C SER A 474 15.45 -26.07 19.06
N ALA A 475 16.67 -25.52 19.03
CA ALA A 475 17.02 -24.44 18.10
C ALA A 475 16.88 -24.85 16.62
N SER A 476 16.93 -26.15 16.31
CA SER A 476 16.74 -26.69 14.96
C SER A 476 15.29 -26.70 14.47
N HIS A 477 14.34 -26.36 15.34
CA HIS A 477 12.89 -26.35 15.07
C HIS A 477 12.26 -25.02 15.49
N MET A 478 13.07 -23.96 15.57
CA MET A 478 12.60 -22.62 15.94
C MET A 478 13.22 -21.62 14.99
N TRP A 479 12.53 -20.50 14.79
CA TRP A 479 13.04 -19.41 13.98
C TRP A 479 13.41 -18.23 14.87
N LEU A 480 14.55 -17.60 14.56
CA LEU A 480 15.00 -16.40 15.23
C LEU A 480 15.69 -15.50 14.22
N THR A 481 15.38 -14.21 14.28
CA THR A 481 15.94 -13.19 13.41
C THR A 481 16.27 -11.94 14.23
N PRO A 482 17.27 -11.12 13.84
CA PRO A 482 17.53 -9.89 14.55
C PRO A 482 16.39 -8.89 14.31
N VAL A 483 16.11 -8.08 15.33
CA VAL A 483 15.34 -6.85 15.17
C VAL A 483 16.29 -5.84 14.54
N LEU A 484 15.94 -5.35 13.34
CA LEU A 484 16.74 -4.33 12.67
C LEU A 484 16.20 -2.94 13.02
N PRO A 485 17.07 -1.92 13.15
CA PRO A 485 16.62 -0.55 13.41
C PRO A 485 15.59 -0.09 12.38
N ASN A 486 14.49 0.52 12.84
CA ASN A 486 13.41 1.05 12.00
C ASN A 486 12.78 0.03 11.04
N ARG A 487 12.90 -1.27 11.31
CA ARG A 487 12.33 -2.32 10.45
C ARG A 487 11.76 -3.46 11.29
N TYR A 488 10.47 -3.71 11.09
CA TYR A 488 9.82 -4.90 11.63
C TYR A 488 10.29 -6.17 10.90
N ALA A 489 10.44 -7.24 11.69
CA ALA A 489 10.57 -8.56 11.12
C ALA A 489 9.25 -8.93 10.43
N ARG A 490 9.36 -9.48 9.23
CA ARG A 490 8.22 -9.80 8.35
C ARG A 490 8.33 -11.23 7.88
N VAL A 491 7.21 -11.94 7.92
CA VAL A 491 7.08 -13.26 7.33
C VAL A 491 6.01 -13.19 6.24
N PHE A 492 6.38 -13.57 5.02
CA PHE A 492 5.52 -13.62 3.87
C PHE A 492 5.16 -15.07 3.57
N VAL A 493 3.87 -15.34 3.40
CA VAL A 493 3.34 -16.61 2.93
C VAL A 493 2.61 -16.38 1.62
N ILE A 494 3.16 -16.93 0.53
CA ILE A 494 2.74 -16.71 -0.84
C ILE A 494 2.00 -17.94 -1.33
N PHE A 495 0.72 -17.76 -1.63
CA PHE A 495 -0.10 -18.77 -2.30
C PHE A 495 -0.18 -18.46 -3.79
N ASP A 496 0.53 -19.29 -4.54
CA ASP A 496 0.58 -19.26 -5.99
C ASP A 496 -0.76 -19.55 -6.65
N PHE A 497 -1.67 -20.18 -5.92
CA PHE A 497 -3.01 -20.54 -6.35
C PHE A 497 -4.04 -20.02 -5.35
N PRO A 498 -5.27 -19.69 -5.78
CA PRO A 498 -6.37 -19.36 -4.88
C PRO A 498 -6.54 -20.42 -3.80
N THR A 499 -6.20 -20.02 -2.58
CA THR A 499 -6.21 -20.86 -1.39
C THR A 499 -7.11 -20.19 -0.38
N TYR A 500 -8.20 -20.87 -0.02
CA TYR A 500 -9.05 -20.39 1.06
C TYR A 500 -8.35 -20.67 2.38
N VAL A 501 -8.02 -19.61 3.13
CA VAL A 501 -7.45 -19.72 4.47
C VAL A 501 -8.53 -19.31 5.46
N SER A 502 -8.97 -20.24 6.30
CA SER A 502 -9.97 -20.01 7.34
C SER A 502 -9.37 -19.51 8.65
N GLN A 503 -8.14 -19.92 8.96
CA GLN A 503 -7.46 -19.61 10.20
C GLN A 503 -5.94 -19.61 10.01
N ILE A 504 -5.25 -18.74 10.75
CA ILE A 504 -3.80 -18.72 10.89
C ILE A 504 -3.47 -18.97 12.36
N ARG A 505 -2.52 -19.87 12.64
CA ARG A 505 -1.93 -20.05 13.98
C ARG A 505 -0.49 -19.58 13.98
N VAL A 506 -0.12 -18.82 15.00
CA VAL A 506 1.23 -18.29 15.19
C VAL A 506 1.74 -18.78 16.55
N TYR A 507 2.74 -19.65 16.54
CA TYR A 507 3.33 -20.24 17.74
C TYR A 507 4.53 -19.42 18.21
N ASN A 508 4.47 -18.92 19.44
CA ASN A 508 5.41 -17.94 19.95
C ASN A 508 6.73 -18.57 20.43
N TYR A 509 7.82 -17.82 20.45
CA TYR A 509 9.14 -18.34 20.79
C TYR A 509 9.22 -18.85 22.23
N ARG A 510 9.53 -20.14 22.42
CA ARG A 510 9.49 -20.77 23.75
C ARG A 510 10.81 -20.73 24.52
N LYS A 511 11.95 -20.91 23.86
CA LYS A 511 13.24 -21.09 24.55
C LYS A 511 13.64 -19.91 25.43
N THR A 512 13.25 -18.70 25.04
CA THR A 512 13.46 -17.46 25.78
C THR A 512 12.23 -16.58 25.52
N PRO A 513 11.17 -16.67 26.34
CA PRO A 513 9.88 -16.03 26.07
C PRO A 513 9.97 -14.52 25.79
N GLU A 514 10.97 -13.84 26.32
CA GLU A 514 11.25 -12.43 26.10
C GLU A 514 11.55 -12.09 24.62
N ARG A 515 12.10 -13.07 23.87
CA ARG A 515 12.33 -13.00 22.40
C ARG A 515 11.07 -13.29 21.58
N GLY A 516 10.02 -13.74 22.24
CA GLY A 516 8.75 -14.01 21.59
C GLY A 516 8.11 -12.72 21.09
N VAL A 517 7.36 -12.82 20.00
CA VAL A 517 6.52 -11.75 19.48
C VAL A 517 5.48 -11.36 20.54
N ARG A 518 5.31 -10.06 20.77
CA ARG A 518 4.20 -9.52 21.57
C ARG A 518 3.12 -8.93 20.67
N HIS A 519 3.43 -7.94 19.84
CA HIS A 519 2.44 -7.35 18.93
C HIS A 519 2.65 -7.86 17.51
N ILE A 520 1.56 -8.21 16.82
CA ILE A 520 1.58 -8.71 15.45
C ILE A 520 0.45 -8.07 14.64
N ALA A 521 0.74 -7.72 13.40
CA ALA A 521 -0.26 -7.39 12.39
C ALA A 521 -0.20 -8.42 11.25
N VAL A 522 -1.35 -8.87 10.77
CA VAL A 522 -1.46 -9.78 9.63
C VAL A 522 -2.19 -9.05 8.53
N SER A 523 -1.58 -8.96 7.35
CA SER A 523 -2.20 -8.43 6.14
C SER A 523 -2.31 -9.48 5.03
N VAL A 524 -3.28 -9.27 4.15
CA VAL A 524 -3.57 -10.09 2.98
C VAL A 524 -3.64 -9.16 1.78
N ASP A 525 -2.66 -9.27 0.87
CA ASP A 525 -2.43 -8.31 -0.23
C ASP A 525 -2.52 -6.86 0.25
N ASP A 526 -1.69 -6.53 1.26
CA ASP A 526 -1.56 -5.21 1.87
C ASP A 526 -2.75 -4.74 2.71
N LEU A 527 -3.88 -5.46 2.72
CA LEU A 527 -5.00 -5.16 3.62
C LEU A 527 -4.80 -5.84 4.98
N ILE A 528 -4.73 -5.07 6.07
CA ILE A 528 -4.66 -5.63 7.43
C ILE A 528 -5.98 -6.34 7.75
N VAL A 529 -5.89 -7.64 8.02
CA VAL A 529 -7.03 -8.48 8.43
C VAL A 529 -7.04 -8.76 9.93
N PHE A 530 -5.90 -8.56 10.60
CA PHE A 530 -5.79 -8.74 12.04
C PHE A 530 -4.66 -7.87 12.62
N SER A 531 -4.87 -7.31 13.80
CA SER A 531 -3.84 -6.68 14.62
C SER A 531 -4.11 -6.99 16.09
N GLY A 532 -3.09 -7.42 16.83
CA GLY A 532 -3.27 -7.79 18.24
C GLY A 532 -2.01 -8.32 18.91
N GLU A 533 -2.20 -8.90 20.10
CA GLU A 533 -1.11 -9.47 20.89
C GLU A 533 -1.01 -10.99 20.75
N VAL A 534 0.22 -11.52 20.69
CA VAL A 534 0.54 -12.95 20.78
C VAL A 534 0.92 -13.27 22.22
N PRO A 535 0.24 -14.22 22.89
CA PRO A 535 0.55 -14.58 24.26
C PRO A 535 2.00 -15.10 24.41
N PRO A 536 2.68 -14.82 25.53
CA PRO A 536 4.05 -15.28 25.75
C PRO A 536 4.04 -16.79 26.04
N SER A 537 5.03 -17.50 25.51
CA SER A 537 5.23 -18.92 25.82
C SER A 537 5.64 -19.13 27.28
N SER A 538 5.27 -20.28 27.85
CA SER A 538 5.69 -20.66 29.21
C SER A 538 6.85 -21.66 29.16
N GLN A 539 7.45 -21.92 30.32
CA GLN A 539 8.48 -22.97 30.43
C GLN A 539 7.95 -24.36 30.08
N GLU A 540 6.64 -24.59 30.19
CA GLU A 540 6.02 -25.91 29.97
C GLU A 540 5.41 -26.06 28.58
N LYS A 541 4.90 -24.97 27.98
CA LYS A 541 4.12 -25.03 26.75
C LYS A 541 4.35 -23.82 25.85
N THR A 542 4.42 -24.09 24.55
CA THR A 542 4.42 -23.04 23.53
C THR A 542 3.05 -22.39 23.44
N ALA A 543 3.01 -21.07 23.64
CA ALA A 543 1.78 -20.29 23.47
C ALA A 543 1.56 -20.01 21.98
N PHE A 544 0.31 -19.83 21.58
CA PHE A 544 0.00 -19.47 20.21
C PHE A 544 -1.19 -18.51 20.13
N LEU A 545 -1.19 -17.70 19.08
CA LEU A 545 -2.32 -16.89 18.66
C LEU A 545 -3.06 -17.61 17.53
N ALA A 546 -4.39 -17.61 17.58
CA ALA A 546 -5.26 -18.07 16.51
C ALA A 546 -6.01 -16.88 15.90
N VAL A 547 -5.73 -16.58 14.64
CA VAL A 547 -6.41 -15.54 13.86
C VAL A 547 -7.47 -16.21 12.98
N SER A 548 -8.74 -15.91 13.21
CA SER A 548 -9.85 -16.37 12.36
C SER A 548 -10.02 -15.44 11.16
N LEU A 549 -10.21 -16.00 9.97
CA LEU A 549 -10.45 -15.28 8.71
C LEU A 549 -11.80 -15.67 8.08
N ARG A 550 -12.72 -16.22 8.87
CA ARG A 550 -14.03 -16.73 8.41
C ARG A 550 -15.12 -15.67 8.23
N GLU A 551 -14.86 -14.43 8.67
CA GLU A 551 -15.83 -13.33 8.63
C GLU A 551 -15.74 -12.50 7.34
#